data_AF-A0A4S8ITB1-F1
#
_entry.id   AF-A0A4S8ITB1-F1
#
_cell.length_a   1.000
_cell.length_b   1.000
_cell.length_c   1.000
_cell.angle_alpha   90.00
_cell.angle_beta   90.00
_cell.angle_gamma   90.00
#
_symmetry.space_group_name_H-M   'P 1'
#
loop_
_entity.id
_entity.type
_entity.pdbx_description
1 polymer ?
#
loop_
_entity_poly.entity_id
_entity_poly.type
_entity_poly.pdbx_seq_one_letter_code
_entity_poly.pdbx_strand_id
1 'polypeptide(L)' 'MWYNRLRLFLVSFFDHLAREFEFHFLANVQPKPSMAMLLGLRQKEDKSLSLFVTHFAIVMQGVPYAHPVLVTYLG' A
#
# COMPACT_ATOMS: atom_id res chain seq x y z
N MET A 1 40.12 -23.20 -3.10
CA MET A 1 39.77 -22.82 -1.71
C MET A 1 39.14 -21.43 -1.58
N TRP A 2 39.71 -20.37 -2.15
CA TRP A 2 39.16 -19.00 -2.03
C TRP A 2 37.81 -18.80 -2.74
N TYR A 3 37.64 -19.38 -3.93
CA TYR A 3 36.38 -19.32 -4.70
C TYR A 3 35.19 -19.92 -3.95
N ASN A 4 35.37 -21.05 -3.25
CA ASN A 4 34.29 -21.67 -2.48
C ASN A 4 33.82 -20.79 -1.31
N ARG A 5 34.74 -20.06 -0.66
CA ARG A 5 34.40 -19.09 0.39
C ARG A 5 33.68 -17.88 -0.19
N LEU A 6 34.16 -17.37 -1.32
CA LEU A 6 33.51 -16.27 -2.03
C LEU A 6 32.08 -16.64 -2.46
N ARG A 7 31.89 -17.86 -2.99
CA ARG A 7 30.57 -18.36 -3.39
C ARG A 7 29.61 -18.43 -2.20
N LEU A 8 30.05 -18.97 -1.08
CA LEU A 8 29.22 -19.04 0.14
C LEU A 8 28.89 -17.64 0.69
N PHE A 9 29.85 -16.72 0.67
CA PHE A 9 29.65 -15.34 1.08
C PHE A 9 28.62 -14.63 0.20
N LEU A 10 28.72 -14.77 -1.12
CA LEU A 10 27.77 -14.16 -2.06
C LEU A 10 26.35 -14.71 -1.88
N VAL A 11 26.20 -16.03 -1.67
CA VAL A 11 24.90 -16.63 -1.37
C VAL A 11 24.31 -16.07 -0.07
N SER A 12 25.11 -15.99 0.99
CA SER A 12 24.66 -15.43 2.28
C SER A 12 24.31 -13.94 2.19
N PHE A 13 25.07 -13.16 1.41
CA PHE A 13 24.81 -11.74 1.19
C PHE A 13 23.49 -11.53 0.43
N PHE A 14 23.26 -12.34 -0.61
CA PHE A 14 22.04 -12.27 -1.40
C PHE A 14 20.81 -12.67 -0.56
N ASP A 15 20.92 -13.72 0.25
CA ASP A 15 19.87 -14.15 1.18
C ASP A 15 19.54 -13.09 2.23
N HIS A 16 20.55 -12.34 2.69
CA HIS A 16 20.35 -11.24 3.63
C HIS A 16 19.67 -10.06 2.95
N LEU A 17 20.12 -9.68 1.75
CA LEU A 17 19.54 -8.62 0.94
C LEU A 17 18.06 -8.91 0.62
N ALA A 18 17.73 -10.15 0.25
CA ALA A 18 16.37 -10.56 -0.06
C ALA A 18 15.44 -10.42 1.15
N ARG A 19 15.88 -10.83 2.34
CA ARG A 19 15.12 -10.66 3.58
C ARG A 19 14.92 -9.20 3.93
N GLU A 20 15.95 -8.37 3.80
CA GLU A 20 15.85 -6.94 4.08
C GLU A 20 14.91 -6.24 3.10
N PHE A 21 14.96 -6.63 1.82
CA PHE A 21 14.04 -6.13 0.80
C PHE A 21 12.60 -6.54 1.10
N GLU A 22 12.35 -7.80 1.43
CA GLU A 22 11.02 -8.26 1.85
C GLU A 22 10.54 -7.53 3.10
N PHE A 23 11.39 -7.40 4.12
CA PHE A 23 11.03 -6.72 5.36
C PHE A 23 10.74 -5.22 5.16
N HIS A 24 11.54 -4.49 4.39
CA HIS A 24 11.35 -3.04 4.20
C HIS A 24 10.35 -2.69 3.09
N PHE A 25 10.29 -3.50 2.04
CA PHE A 25 9.42 -3.25 0.90
C PHE A 25 8.08 -3.94 1.09
N LEU A 26 8.03 -5.24 1.39
CA LEU A 26 6.77 -5.97 1.49
C LEU A 26 5.96 -5.64 2.76
N ALA A 27 6.61 -5.29 3.88
CA ALA A 27 5.88 -4.75 5.03
C ALA A 27 5.16 -3.42 4.71
N ASN A 28 5.67 -2.64 3.75
CA ASN A 28 5.04 -1.43 3.25
C ASN A 28 4.09 -1.67 2.05
N VAL A 29 4.16 -2.84 1.41
CA VAL A 29 3.34 -3.21 0.24
C VAL A 29 2.05 -3.91 0.66
N GLN A 30 1.81 -4.16 1.96
CA GLN A 30 0.46 -4.54 2.39
C GLN A 30 -0.50 -3.51 1.79
N PRO A 31 -1.42 -3.92 0.89
CA PRO A 31 -2.37 -2.98 0.33
C PRO A 31 -3.09 -2.43 1.54
N LYS A 32 -2.88 -1.14 1.85
CA LYS A 32 -3.61 -0.51 2.96
C LYS A 32 -5.07 -0.88 2.71
N PRO A 33 -5.79 -1.47 3.68
CA PRO A 33 -7.17 -1.92 3.46
C PRO A 33 -8.04 -0.83 2.81
N SER A 34 -7.66 0.43 3.06
CA SER A 34 -8.15 1.63 2.38
C SER A 34 -7.91 1.71 0.86
N MET A 35 -6.74 1.36 0.33
CA MET A 35 -6.49 1.31 -1.12
C MET A 35 -7.35 0.26 -1.82
N ALA A 36 -7.48 -0.93 -1.23
CA ALA A 36 -8.38 -1.97 -1.76
C ALA A 36 -9.86 -1.52 -1.69
N MET A 37 -10.26 -0.87 -0.60
CA MET A 37 -11.60 -0.29 -0.43
C MET A 37 -11.88 0.83 -1.45
N LEU A 38 -10.91 1.70 -1.72
CA LEU A 38 -11.00 2.78 -2.71
C LEU A 38 -11.11 2.24 -4.14
N LEU A 39 -10.34 1.22 -4.49
CA LEU A 39 -10.44 0.57 -5.81
C LEU A 39 -11.79 -0.14 -6.01
N GLY A 40 -12.44 -0.56 -4.92
CA GLY A 40 -13.81 -1.10 -4.93
C GLY A 40 -14.90 -0.03 -5.02
N LEU A 41 -14.60 1.23 -4.69
CA LEU A 41 -15.53 2.34 -4.84
C LEU A 41 -15.58 2.81 -6.30
N ARG A 42 -16.55 2.30 -7.05
CA ARG A 42 -16.93 2.87 -8.35
C ARG A 42 -18.24 3.64 -8.22
N GLN A 43 -18.31 4.81 -8.84
CA GLN A 43 -19.57 5.48 -9.05
C GLN A 43 -20.40 4.58 -9.97
N LYS A 44 -21.46 3.98 -9.42
CA LYS A 44 -22.42 3.24 -10.24
C LYS A 44 -23.31 4.22 -10.99
N GLU A 45 -23.75 3.85 -12.18
CA GLU A 45 -24.56 4.69 -13.08
C GLU A 45 -25.88 5.16 -12.45
N ASP A 46 -26.43 4.38 -11.52
CA ASP A 46 -27.64 4.67 -10.75
C ASP A 46 -27.41 5.58 -9.54
N LYS A 47 -26.14 5.83 -9.17
CA LYS A 47 -25.78 6.60 -7.98
C LYS A 47 -25.51 8.05 -8.34
N SER A 48 -26.24 8.98 -7.70
CA SER A 48 -25.97 10.41 -7.87
C SER A 48 -24.54 10.74 -7.44
N LEU A 49 -23.93 11.72 -8.12
CA LEU A 49 -22.56 12.14 -7.84
C LEU A 49 -22.40 12.58 -6.38
N SER A 50 -23.38 13.30 -5.82
CA SER A 50 -23.31 13.73 -4.41
C SER A 50 -23.36 12.54 -3.44
N LEU A 51 -24.20 11.54 -3.68
CA LEU A 51 -24.27 10.34 -2.83
C LEU A 51 -22.98 9.50 -2.92
N PHE A 52 -22.33 9.50 -4.09
CA PHE A 52 -21.02 8.88 -4.24
C PHE A 52 -19.94 9.65 -3.44
N VAL A 53 -19.89 10.98 -3.57
CA VAL A 53 -18.91 11.83 -2.88
C VAL A 53 -19.07 11.76 -1.36
N THR A 54 -20.30 11.79 -0.83
CA THR A 54 -20.56 11.64 0.62
C THR A 54 -20.08 10.28 1.13
N HIS A 55 -20.39 9.20 0.41
CA HIS A 55 -19.95 7.85 0.79
C HIS A 55 -18.42 7.70 0.72
N PHE A 56 -17.79 8.30 -0.29
CA PHE A 56 -16.34 8.34 -0.43
C PHE A 56 -15.67 9.09 0.73
N ALA A 57 -16.21 10.24 1.13
CA ALA A 57 -15.71 11.03 2.25
C ALA A 57 -15.77 10.28 3.59
N ILE A 58 -16.89 9.61 3.88
CA ILE A 58 -17.06 8.77 5.09
C ILE A 58 -16.04 7.64 5.12
N VAL A 59 -15.84 6.96 3.98
CA VAL A 59 -14.83 5.91 3.82
C VAL A 59 -13.43 6.47 4.09
N MET A 60 -13.10 7.64 3.56
CA MET A 60 -11.78 8.26 3.69
C MET A 60 -11.46 8.74 5.12
N GLN A 61 -12.46 9.18 5.89
CA GLN A 61 -12.27 9.56 7.30
C GLN A 61 -11.87 8.38 8.19
N GLY A 62 -12.27 7.15 7.84
CA GLY A 62 -11.91 5.94 8.58
C GLY A 62 -10.52 5.38 8.26
N VAL A 63 -9.74 6.03 7.37
CA VAL A 63 -8.44 5.54 6.92
C VAL A 63 -7.30 6.21 7.69
N PRO A 64 -6.54 5.47 8.52
CA PRO A 64 -5.53 6.06 9.43
C PRO A 64 -4.28 6.66 8.77
N TYR A 65 -4.27 6.87 7.44
CA TYR A 65 -3.17 7.50 6.70
C TYR A 65 -3.67 8.28 5.47
N ALA A 66 -4.90 8.77 5.48
CA ALA A 66 -5.41 9.62 4.42
C ALA A 66 -4.56 10.91 4.34
N HIS A 67 -4.04 11.24 3.15
CA HIS A 67 -3.24 12.45 2.96
C HIS A 67 -4.12 13.68 3.26
N PRO A 68 -3.63 14.69 4.00
CA PRO A 68 -4.45 15.83 4.45
C PRO A 68 -5.23 16.51 3.33
N VAL A 69 -4.62 16.61 2.15
CA VAL A 69 -5.23 17.16 0.92
C VAL A 69 -6.55 16.49 0.55
N LEU A 70 -6.70 15.17 0.74
CA LEU A 70 -7.96 14.46 0.44
C LEU A 70 -9.07 14.79 1.44
N VAL A 71 -8.70 15.18 2.66
CA VAL A 71 -9.64 15.55 3.73
C VAL A 71 -10.12 16.99 3.56
N THR A 72 -9.27 17.88 3.03
CA THR A 72 -9.58 19.33 2.92
C THR A 72 -10.60 19.67 1.83
N TYR A 73 -10.76 18.86 0.79
CA TYR A 73 -11.69 19.15 -0.33
C TYR A 73 -13.06 18.47 -0.22
N LEU A 74 -13.29 17.67 0.84
CA LEU A 74 -14.51 16.88 1.02
C LEU A 74 -15.38 17.32 2.22
N GLY A 75 -14.99 18.40 2.92
CA GLY A 75 -15.79 19.08 3.95
C GLY A 75 -16.32 20.41 3.42
#